data_AF-A0A6N7ZQT8-F1
#
_entry.id   AF-A0A6N7ZQT8-F1
#
_cell.length_a   1.000
_cell.length_b   1.000
_cell.length_c   1.000
_cell.angle_alpha   90.00
_cell.angle_beta   90.00
_cell.angle_gamma   90.00
#
_symmetry.space_group_name_H-M   'P 1'
#
loop_
_entity.id
_entity.type
_entity.pdbx_description
1 polymer ?
#
loop_
_entity_poly.entity_id
_entity_poly.type
_entity_poly.pdbx_seq_one_letter_code
_entity_poly.pdbx_strand_id
1 'polypeptide(L)'
;MIDFRSLMTDEQIAEAEQEKTEVLRLQGLTDAWLGTAILKLARDCRNLFPLALGDPHACVYDNAFVWHLVPELAKRLGAYGIQPNEARRFELIEASNEDLARLTECYAGNISMGSWEPETPPKTFPPHILLSRPEQLGNPAIIAANRILEHGLSRVPTKTETDDEEISPKPF
;
A
#
# COMPACT_ATOMS: atom_id res chain seq x y z
N MET A 1 -2.72 -12.70 32.15
CA MET A 1 -2.39 -12.38 30.75
C MET A 1 -2.75 -13.62 29.95
N ILE A 2 -3.69 -13.53 29.01
CA ILE A 2 -4.13 -14.69 28.23
C ILE A 2 -3.08 -14.91 27.12
N ASP A 3 -2.54 -16.11 27.04
CA ASP A 3 -1.72 -16.51 25.89
C ASP A 3 -2.65 -16.91 24.75
N PHE A 4 -2.94 -15.97 23.85
CA PHE A 4 -3.81 -16.22 22.70
C PHE A 4 -3.25 -17.28 21.75
N ARG A 5 -1.92 -17.52 21.75
CA ARG A 5 -1.31 -18.58 20.93
C ARG A 5 -1.74 -19.97 21.42
N SER A 6 -2.00 -20.12 22.72
CA SER A 6 -2.56 -21.35 23.30
C SER A 6 -4.02 -21.62 22.91
N LEU A 7 -4.70 -20.65 22.28
CA LEU A 7 -6.08 -20.76 21.80
C LEU A 7 -6.18 -21.00 20.27
N MET A 8 -5.03 -21.04 19.57
CA MET A 8 -4.97 -21.24 18.11
C MET A 8 -4.63 -22.69 17.76
N THR A 9 -5.11 -23.15 16.61
CA THR A 9 -4.65 -24.43 16.04
C THR A 9 -3.23 -24.29 15.46
N ASP A 10 -2.51 -25.40 15.33
CA ASP A 10 -1.19 -25.42 14.69
C ASP A 10 -1.24 -24.83 13.26
N GLU A 11 -2.34 -25.05 12.54
CA GLU A 11 -2.57 -24.48 11.21
C GLU A 11 -2.66 -22.95 11.26
N GLN A 12 -3.44 -22.39 12.19
CA GLN A 12 -3.57 -20.94 12.37
C GLN A 12 -2.26 -20.30 12.81
N ILE A 13 -1.48 -21.00 13.64
CA ILE A 13 -0.14 -20.54 14.05
C ILE A 13 0.79 -20.50 12.84
N ALA A 14 0.81 -21.55 12.01
CA ALA A 14 1.64 -21.61 10.82
C ALA A 14 1.27 -20.53 9.79
N GLU A 15 -0.03 -20.28 9.61
CA GLU A 15 -0.54 -19.22 8.74
C GLU A 15 -0.08 -17.82 9.21
N ALA A 16 -0.26 -17.52 10.50
CA ALA A 16 0.18 -16.25 11.08
C ALA A 16 1.70 -16.05 10.97
N GLU A 17 2.51 -17.09 11.17
CA GLU A 17 3.97 -17.00 10.99
C GLU A 17 4.36 -16.82 9.52
N GLN A 18 3.62 -17.42 8.57
CA GLN A 18 3.84 -17.22 7.14
C GLN A 18 3.51 -15.78 6.72
N GLU A 19 2.37 -15.25 7.15
CA GLU A 19 1.99 -13.85 6.92
C GLU A 19 3.06 -12.91 7.46
N LYS A 20 3.49 -13.14 8.70
CA LYS A 20 4.55 -12.37 9.35
C LYS A 20 5.85 -12.40 8.55
N THR A 21 6.27 -13.58 8.12
CA THR A 21 7.48 -13.75 7.32
C THR A 21 7.39 -12.96 6.02
N GLU A 22 6.24 -13.01 5.35
CA GLU A 22 6.03 -12.30 4.10
C GLU A 22 6.01 -10.78 4.27
N VAL A 23 5.35 -10.27 5.32
CA VAL A 23 5.37 -8.83 5.61
C VAL A 23 6.80 -8.35 5.92
N LEU A 24 7.56 -9.08 6.73
CA LEU A 24 8.96 -8.76 7.01
C LEU A 24 9.81 -8.78 5.73
N ARG A 25 9.58 -9.75 4.84
CA ARG A 25 10.25 -9.81 3.53
C ARG A 25 9.94 -8.57 2.70
N LEU A 26 8.66 -8.14 2.65
CA LEU A 26 8.23 -6.94 1.92
C LEU A 26 8.86 -5.66 2.49
N GLN A 27 8.92 -5.53 3.82
CA GLN A 27 9.58 -4.41 4.50
C GLN A 27 11.06 -4.30 4.15
N GLY A 28 11.73 -5.41 3.85
CA GLY A 28 13.15 -5.45 3.45
C GLY A 28 13.43 -5.14 1.97
N LEU A 29 12.41 -5.00 1.12
CA LEU A 29 12.60 -4.73 -0.30
C LEU A 29 13.03 -3.28 -0.56
N THR A 30 13.67 -2.98 -1.68
CA THR A 30 13.80 -1.60 -2.17
C THR A 30 12.48 -1.12 -2.77
N ASP A 31 12.33 0.18 -3.03
CA ASP A 31 11.04 0.76 -3.43
C ASP A 31 10.46 0.15 -4.71
N ALA A 32 11.24 0.08 -5.79
CA ALA A 32 10.78 -0.53 -7.04
C ALA A 32 10.38 -2.01 -6.87
N TRP A 33 11.11 -2.75 -6.03
CA TRP A 33 10.80 -4.15 -5.73
C TRP A 33 9.55 -4.29 -4.84
N LEU A 34 9.40 -3.40 -3.85
CA LEU A 34 8.19 -3.33 -3.01
C LEU A 34 6.97 -3.01 -3.88
N GLY A 35 7.07 -1.98 -4.73
CA GLY A 35 6.00 -1.60 -5.66
C GLY A 35 5.61 -2.76 -6.58
N THR A 36 6.59 -3.47 -7.13
CA THR A 36 6.34 -4.65 -7.97
C THR A 36 5.66 -5.78 -7.18
N ALA A 37 6.10 -6.02 -5.94
CA ALA A 37 5.56 -7.06 -5.09
C ALA A 37 4.10 -6.78 -4.70
N ILE A 38 3.78 -5.57 -4.21
CA ILE A 38 2.40 -5.22 -3.83
C ILE A 38 1.46 -5.21 -5.03
N LEU A 39 1.94 -4.81 -6.21
CA LEU A 39 1.17 -4.87 -7.45
C LEU A 39 0.85 -6.31 -7.84
N LYS A 40 1.81 -7.22 -7.66
CA LYS A 40 1.58 -8.66 -7.86
C LYS A 40 0.54 -9.18 -6.88
N LEU A 41 0.63 -8.85 -5.59
CA LEU A 41 -0.36 -9.27 -4.59
C LEU A 41 -1.76 -8.76 -4.95
N ALA A 42 -1.90 -7.51 -5.38
CA ALA A 42 -3.19 -6.96 -5.81
C ALA A 42 -3.78 -7.76 -6.99
N ARG A 43 -2.96 -8.07 -8.00
CA ARG A 43 -3.37 -8.90 -9.14
C ARG A 43 -3.77 -10.30 -8.72
N ASP A 44 -3.00 -10.93 -7.83
CA ASP A 44 -3.31 -12.25 -7.31
C ASP A 44 -4.64 -12.24 -6.55
N CYS A 45 -4.93 -11.22 -5.73
CA CYS A 45 -6.23 -11.05 -5.06
C CYS A 45 -7.39 -11.02 -6.06
N ARG A 46 -7.24 -10.27 -7.17
CA ARG A 46 -8.27 -10.20 -8.22
C ARG A 46 -8.49 -11.55 -8.91
N ASN A 47 -7.43 -12.30 -9.14
CA ASN A 47 -7.50 -13.62 -9.75
C ASN A 47 -8.15 -14.67 -8.84
N LEU A 48 -7.91 -14.57 -7.53
CA LEU A 48 -8.52 -15.47 -6.55
C LEU A 48 -10.00 -15.17 -6.30
N PHE A 49 -10.36 -13.89 -6.27
CA PHE A 49 -11.70 -13.44 -5.93
C PHE A 49 -12.33 -12.70 -7.11
N PRO A 50 -12.44 -13.30 -8.31
CA PRO A 50 -12.86 -12.59 -9.51
C PRO A 50 -14.30 -12.09 -9.44
N LEU A 51 -15.17 -12.79 -8.70
CA LEU A 51 -16.56 -12.37 -8.51
C LEU A 51 -16.68 -11.10 -7.66
N ALA A 52 -15.77 -10.90 -6.70
CA ALA A 52 -15.82 -9.76 -5.80
C ALA A 52 -14.90 -8.63 -6.29
N LEU A 53 -13.67 -8.95 -6.69
CA LEU A 53 -12.62 -8.00 -7.05
C LEU A 53 -12.35 -7.88 -8.56
N GLY A 54 -13.05 -8.63 -9.41
CA GLY A 54 -12.74 -8.69 -10.85
C GLY A 54 -13.17 -7.45 -11.64
N ASP A 55 -14.11 -6.66 -11.13
CA ASP A 55 -14.61 -5.46 -11.82
C ASP A 55 -13.80 -4.20 -11.45
N PRO A 56 -13.06 -3.60 -12.41
CA PRO A 56 -12.32 -2.35 -12.20
C PRO A 56 -13.22 -1.12 -12.04
N HIS A 57 -14.52 -1.20 -12.34
CA HIS A 57 -15.46 -0.08 -12.26
C HIS A 57 -16.32 -0.12 -11.00
N ALA A 58 -16.23 -1.16 -10.18
CA ALA A 58 -17.00 -1.28 -8.96
C ALA A 58 -16.69 -0.14 -7.96
N CYS A 59 -17.73 0.38 -7.32
CA CYS A 59 -17.66 1.49 -6.38
C CYS A 59 -17.52 1.05 -4.91
N VAL A 60 -16.83 -0.06 -4.66
CA VAL A 60 -16.54 -0.57 -3.30
C VAL A 60 -15.08 -0.36 -2.93
N TYR A 61 -14.80 -0.24 -1.63
CA TYR A 61 -13.46 0.06 -1.12
C TYR A 61 -12.42 -0.96 -1.59
N ASP A 62 -12.74 -2.24 -1.50
CA ASP A 62 -11.80 -3.34 -1.79
C ASP A 62 -11.41 -3.38 -3.27
N ASN A 63 -12.38 -3.19 -4.18
CA ASN A 63 -12.10 -3.09 -5.62
C ASN A 63 -11.24 -1.87 -5.93
N ALA A 64 -11.62 -0.71 -5.42
CA ALA A 64 -10.87 0.51 -5.64
C ALA A 64 -9.44 0.43 -5.07
N PHE A 65 -9.27 -0.31 -3.99
CA PHE A 65 -7.97 -0.57 -3.39
C PHE A 65 -7.07 -1.40 -4.32
N VAL A 66 -7.54 -2.55 -4.81
CA VAL A 66 -6.73 -3.47 -5.64
C VAL A 66 -6.62 -3.06 -7.11
N TRP A 67 -7.54 -2.24 -7.63
CA TRP A 67 -7.49 -1.73 -9.01
C TRP A 67 -6.84 -0.36 -9.14
N HIS A 68 -6.89 0.49 -8.11
CA HIS A 68 -6.46 1.87 -8.26
C HIS A 68 -5.46 2.32 -7.21
N LEU A 69 -5.71 2.09 -5.93
CA LEU A 69 -4.81 2.58 -4.88
C LEU A 69 -3.46 1.85 -4.90
N VAL A 70 -3.46 0.52 -4.81
CA VAL A 70 -2.23 -0.27 -4.79
C VAL A 70 -1.42 -0.10 -6.08
N PRO A 71 -2.03 -0.09 -7.28
CA PRO A 71 -1.28 0.22 -8.50
C PRO A 71 -0.70 1.64 -8.56
N GLU A 72 -1.38 2.65 -8.01
CA GLU A 72 -0.81 4.00 -7.94
C GLU A 72 0.35 4.07 -6.95
N LEU A 73 0.26 3.41 -5.78
CA LEU A 73 1.38 3.24 -4.85
C LEU A 73 2.58 2.57 -5.54
N ALA A 74 2.32 1.45 -6.25
CA ALA A 74 3.35 0.72 -6.97
C ALA A 74 4.05 1.60 -8.01
N LYS A 75 3.27 2.36 -8.79
CA LYS A 75 3.78 3.30 -9.78
C LYS A 75 4.64 4.40 -9.15
N ARG A 76 4.24 4.99 -8.03
CA ARG A 76 5.02 6.03 -7.33
C ARG A 76 6.32 5.49 -6.73
N LEU A 77 6.34 4.22 -6.33
CA LEU A 77 7.56 3.52 -5.91
C LEU A 77 8.46 3.10 -7.09
N GLY A 78 8.06 3.37 -8.33
CA GLY A 78 8.84 3.08 -9.53
C GLY A 78 8.62 1.68 -10.13
N ALA A 79 7.53 1.01 -9.79
CA ALA A 79 7.14 -0.23 -10.46
C ALA A 79 6.70 0.04 -11.91
N TYR A 80 6.99 -0.91 -12.80
CA TYR A 80 6.63 -0.85 -14.21
C TYR A 80 5.51 -1.84 -14.55
N GLY A 81 4.94 -1.69 -15.76
CA GLY A 81 3.96 -2.66 -16.28
C GLY A 81 2.57 -2.52 -15.68
N ILE A 82 2.16 -1.31 -15.31
CA ILE A 82 0.77 -0.98 -14.94
C ILE A 82 -0.14 -1.27 -16.13
N GLN A 83 -1.22 -2.01 -15.91
CA GLN A 83 -2.19 -2.39 -16.94
C GLN A 83 -3.14 -1.21 -17.26
N PRO A 84 -3.77 -1.17 -18.45
CA PRO A 84 -4.60 -0.03 -18.88
C PRO A 84 -5.80 0.30 -17.99
N ASN A 85 -6.27 -0.64 -17.18
CA ASN A 85 -7.38 -0.49 -16.22
C ASN A 85 -6.90 -0.25 -14.77
N GLU A 86 -5.60 -0.27 -14.52
CA GLU A 86 -5.01 -0.02 -13.21
C GLU A 86 -4.71 1.48 -13.01
N ALA A 87 -4.76 1.95 -11.75
CA ALA A 87 -4.42 3.33 -11.37
C ALA A 87 -5.15 4.42 -12.19
N ARG A 88 -6.48 4.28 -12.36
CA ARG A 88 -7.29 5.20 -13.18
C ARG A 88 -8.14 6.19 -12.41
N ARG A 89 -8.32 6.00 -11.10
CA ARG A 89 -9.11 6.93 -10.29
C ARG A 89 -8.35 8.22 -10.10
N PHE A 90 -8.92 9.27 -10.68
CA PHE A 90 -8.33 10.59 -10.73
C PHE A 90 -8.00 11.13 -9.34
N GLU A 91 -8.87 10.90 -8.35
CA GLU A 91 -8.64 11.37 -6.98
C GLU A 91 -7.38 10.77 -6.34
N LEU A 92 -6.98 9.55 -6.75
CA LEU A 92 -5.77 8.89 -6.25
C LEU A 92 -4.52 9.30 -7.04
N ILE A 93 -4.67 9.52 -8.34
CA ILE A 93 -3.57 9.97 -9.20
C ILE A 93 -3.12 11.37 -8.79
N GLU A 94 -4.08 12.26 -8.54
CA GLU A 94 -3.79 13.66 -8.17
C GLU A 94 -3.51 13.87 -6.69
N ALA A 95 -3.78 12.87 -5.84
CA ALA A 95 -3.52 12.97 -4.41
C ALA A 95 -2.05 13.35 -4.13
N SER A 96 -1.86 14.29 -3.21
CA SER A 96 -0.54 14.54 -2.61
C SER A 96 -0.01 13.24 -1.96
N ASN A 97 1.29 13.16 -1.69
CA ASN A 97 1.84 11.98 -0.99
C ASN A 97 1.23 11.82 0.41
N GLU A 98 0.94 12.93 1.08
CA GLU A 98 0.27 12.97 2.40
C GLU A 98 -1.17 12.46 2.31
N ASP A 99 -1.93 12.95 1.33
CA ASP A 99 -3.30 12.48 1.10
C ASP A 99 -3.32 11.01 0.70
N LEU A 100 -2.38 10.55 -0.12
CA LEU A 100 -2.29 9.17 -0.53
C LEU A 100 -2.00 8.24 0.67
N ALA A 101 -1.13 8.66 1.59
CA ALA A 101 -0.87 7.93 2.83
C ALA A 101 -2.13 7.83 3.71
N ARG A 102 -2.81 8.95 3.94
CA ARG A 102 -4.07 8.99 4.71
C ARG A 102 -5.17 8.16 4.05
N LEU A 103 -5.31 8.25 2.74
CA LEU A 103 -6.26 7.44 1.98
C LEU A 103 -5.92 5.96 2.13
N THR A 104 -4.65 5.58 2.04
CA THR A 104 -4.20 4.19 2.22
C THR A 104 -4.60 3.62 3.57
N GLU A 105 -4.41 4.38 4.65
CA GLU A 105 -4.90 3.99 5.97
C GLU A 105 -6.43 3.85 6.02
N CYS A 106 -7.16 4.77 5.40
CA CYS A 106 -8.62 4.73 5.33
C CYS A 106 -9.12 3.47 4.58
N TYR A 107 -8.53 3.17 3.41
CA TYR A 107 -8.88 1.97 2.64
C TYR A 107 -8.56 0.69 3.41
N ALA A 108 -7.32 0.54 3.89
CA ALA A 108 -6.92 -0.62 4.70
C ALA A 108 -7.81 -0.76 5.95
N GLY A 109 -8.13 0.37 6.57
CA GLY A 109 -9.05 0.48 7.69
C GLY A 109 -10.45 -0.03 7.36
N ASN A 110 -11.04 0.38 6.23
CA ASN A 110 -12.37 -0.05 5.81
C ASN A 110 -12.41 -1.52 5.39
N ILE A 111 -11.42 -1.99 4.64
CA ILE A 111 -11.34 -3.40 4.20
C ILE A 111 -11.37 -4.34 5.41
N SER A 112 -10.58 -4.03 6.44
CA SER A 112 -10.51 -4.82 7.68
C SER A 112 -11.73 -4.72 8.61
N MET A 113 -12.58 -3.70 8.43
CA MET A 113 -13.85 -3.58 9.17
C MET A 113 -15.00 -4.22 8.39
N GLY A 114 -14.84 -4.37 7.08
CA GLY A 114 -15.78 -5.09 6.24
C GLY A 114 -15.78 -6.56 6.58
N SER A 115 -16.95 -7.19 6.44
CA SER A 115 -17.13 -8.65 6.47
C SER A 115 -16.50 -9.30 5.22
N TRP A 116 -15.26 -8.94 4.88
CA TRP A 116 -14.49 -9.59 3.84
C TRP A 116 -14.07 -10.98 4.34
N GLU A 117 -15.06 -11.85 4.40
CA GLU A 117 -14.91 -13.27 4.60
C GLU A 117 -15.16 -13.89 3.23
N PRO A 118 -14.12 -14.17 2.42
CA PRO A 118 -14.35 -15.04 1.28
C PRO A 118 -14.98 -16.33 1.81
N GLU A 119 -16.10 -16.77 1.23
CA GLU A 119 -16.86 -17.94 1.69
C GLU A 119 -16.02 -19.23 1.78
N THR A 120 -14.81 -19.22 1.22
CA THR A 120 -13.73 -20.17 1.52
C THR A 120 -12.42 -19.55 1.04
N PRO A 121 -11.56 -18.98 1.91
CA PRO A 121 -10.22 -18.64 1.47
C PRO A 121 -9.50 -19.94 1.09
N PRO A 122 -8.83 -20.03 -0.07
CA PRO A 122 -7.97 -21.17 -0.35
C PRO A 122 -6.93 -21.24 0.76
N LYS A 123 -6.96 -22.34 1.52
CA LYS A 123 -6.00 -22.65 2.58
C LYS A 123 -4.59 -22.38 2.05
N THR A 124 -3.81 -21.53 2.73
CA THR A 124 -2.42 -21.13 2.40
C THR A 124 -2.23 -20.15 1.23
N PHE A 125 -2.74 -18.91 1.29
CA PHE A 125 -2.50 -17.95 0.21
C PHE A 125 -2.09 -16.53 0.66
N PRO A 126 -0.80 -16.13 0.53
CA PRO A 126 -0.27 -14.86 1.05
C PRO A 126 -0.95 -13.55 0.59
N PRO A 127 -1.51 -13.41 -0.63
CA PRO A 127 -2.16 -12.18 -1.08
C PRO A 127 -3.24 -11.57 -0.18
N HIS A 128 -3.88 -12.36 0.68
CA HIS A 128 -4.82 -11.81 1.67
C HIS A 128 -4.15 -10.82 2.64
N ILE A 129 -2.82 -10.84 2.82
CA ILE A 129 -2.10 -9.86 3.67
C ILE A 129 -2.31 -8.42 3.20
N LEU A 130 -2.64 -8.23 1.92
CA LEU A 130 -2.96 -6.92 1.36
C LEU A 130 -4.36 -6.46 1.81
N LEU A 131 -5.27 -7.41 2.03
CA LEU A 131 -6.66 -7.17 2.43
C LEU A 131 -6.88 -7.33 3.94
N SER A 132 -5.91 -7.84 4.70
CA SER A 132 -5.98 -7.97 6.15
C SER A 132 -5.37 -6.75 6.87
N ARG A 133 -5.76 -6.57 8.14
CA ARG A 133 -5.02 -5.74 9.09
C ARG A 133 -4.00 -6.63 9.80
N PRO A 134 -2.71 -6.61 9.44
CA PRO A 134 -1.70 -7.24 10.28
C PRO A 134 -1.46 -6.30 11.48
N GLU A 135 -2.15 -6.59 12.59
CA GLU A 135 -2.14 -5.80 13.83
C GLU A 135 -0.75 -5.61 14.45
N GLN A 136 0.29 -6.29 13.94
CA GLN A 136 1.66 -6.25 14.49
C GLN A 136 2.75 -5.82 13.49
N LEU A 137 2.56 -6.00 12.19
CA LEU A 137 3.63 -5.79 11.19
C LEU A 137 3.27 -4.78 10.09
N GLY A 138 2.02 -4.31 10.07
CA GLY A 138 1.55 -3.28 9.14
C GLY A 138 1.17 -3.82 7.77
N ASN A 139 0.09 -3.29 7.19
CA ASN A 139 -0.40 -3.70 5.88
C ASN A 139 0.65 -3.30 4.81
N PRO A 140 0.97 -4.15 3.81
CA PRO A 140 1.95 -3.83 2.77
C PRO A 140 1.69 -2.53 2.01
N ALA A 141 0.42 -2.16 1.81
CA ALA A 141 0.07 -0.88 1.19
C ALA A 141 0.44 0.30 2.09
N ILE A 142 0.24 0.18 3.40
CA ILE A 142 0.63 1.21 4.38
C ILE A 142 2.16 1.37 4.38
N ILE A 143 2.91 0.26 4.37
CA ILE A 143 4.38 0.29 4.26
C ILE A 143 4.81 1.05 3.00
N ALA A 144 4.18 0.74 1.85
CA ALA A 144 4.46 1.42 0.59
C ALA A 144 4.15 2.92 0.63
N ALA A 145 3.01 3.30 1.22
CA ALA A 145 2.60 4.68 1.33
C ALA A 145 3.53 5.51 2.24
N ASN A 146 3.99 4.93 3.35
CA ASN A 146 4.93 5.59 4.26
C ASN A 146 6.27 5.88 3.58
N ARG A 147 6.79 4.96 2.76
CA ARG A 147 8.02 5.23 2.00
C ARG A 147 7.85 6.37 1.01
N ILE A 148 6.73 6.41 0.29
CA ILE A 148 6.41 7.52 -0.62
C ILE A 148 6.39 8.86 0.12
N LEU A 149 5.80 8.88 1.33
CA LEU A 149 5.77 10.06 2.18
C LEU A 149 7.18 10.48 2.62
N GLU A 150 7.99 9.56 3.12
CA GLU A 150 9.38 9.81 3.55
C GLU A 150 10.26 10.37 2.41
N HIS A 151 10.11 9.85 1.18
CA HIS A 151 10.82 10.38 0.01
C HIS A 151 10.37 11.80 -0.38
N GLY A 152 9.09 12.13 -0.15
CA GLY A 152 8.56 13.48 -0.34
C GLY A 152 9.14 14.48 0.65
N LEU A 153 9.30 14.05 1.92
CA LEU A 153 9.85 14.88 3.00
C LEU A 153 11.36 15.10 2.87
N SER A 154 12.10 14.13 2.31
CA SER A 154 13.54 14.26 2.05
C SER A 154 13.89 15.25 0.93
N ARG A 155 12.90 15.81 0.22
CA ARG A 155 13.08 16.76 -0.90
C ARG A 155 12.77 18.22 -0.55
N VAL A 156 12.56 18.57 0.70
CA VAL A 156 12.49 19.99 1.11
C VAL A 156 13.92 20.53 1.23
N PRO A 157 14.42 21.38 0.31
CA PRO A 157 15.66 22.08 0.58
C PRO A 157 15.37 23.07 1.71
N THR A 158 16.04 22.90 2.85
CA THR A 158 16.07 23.90 3.92
C THR A 158 16.62 25.21 3.33
N LYS A 159 15.73 26.14 3.01
CA LYS A 159 16.09 27.54 2.77
C LYS A 159 16.46 28.18 4.10
N THR A 160 17.76 28.29 4.36
CA THR A 160 18.46 29.23 5.25
C THR A 160 19.95 28.85 5.10
N GLU A 161 20.86 29.65 4.55
CA GLU A 161 21.39 30.95 5.01
C GLU A 161 22.07 31.64 3.79
N THR A 162 21.62 32.85 3.40
CA THR A 162 22.35 34.16 3.49
C THR A 162 23.73 34.17 2.81
N ASP A 163 23.99 35.06 1.85
CA ASP A 163 24.28 36.46 2.14
C ASP A 163 23.86 37.45 1.06
N ASP A 164 23.57 38.65 1.56
CA ASP A 164 23.46 39.92 0.87
C ASP A 164 24.62 40.19 -0.09
N GLU A 165 24.31 40.58 -1.32
CA GLU A 165 25.04 41.67 -1.97
C GLU A 165 24.05 42.53 -2.77
N GLU A 166 23.75 43.70 -2.21
CA GLU A 166 23.14 44.82 -2.92
C GLU A 166 23.99 45.15 -4.17
N ILE A 167 23.46 44.86 -5.36
CA ILE A 167 23.95 45.50 -6.58
C ILE A 167 23.00 46.66 -6.91
N SER A 168 23.38 47.82 -6.40
CA SER A 168 22.80 49.12 -6.69
C SER A 168 22.84 49.42 -8.20
N PRO A 169 21.77 49.96 -8.83
CA PRO A 169 21.80 50.29 -10.24
C PRO A 169 22.49 51.65 -10.46
N LYS A 170 23.55 51.69 -11.26
CA LYS A 170 24.12 52.95 -11.76
C LYS A 170 23.20 53.54 -12.84
N PRO A 171 22.87 54.84 -12.80
CA PRO A 171 22.30 55.53 -13.95
C PRO A 171 23.41 55.90 -14.95
N PHE A 172 22.97 56.05 -16.20
CA PHE A 172 23.70 56.32 -17.44
C PHE A 172 24.89 57.29 -17.35
#